data_AF-A0A1B8CKZ1-F1
#
_entry.id   AF-A0A1B8CKZ1-F1
#
_cell.length_a   1.000
_cell.length_b   1.000
_cell.length_c   1.000
_cell.angle_alpha   90.00
_cell.angle_beta   90.00
_cell.angle_gamma   90.00
#
_symmetry.space_group_name_H-M   'P 1'
#
loop_
_entity.id
_entity.type
_entity.pdbx_description
1 polymer ?
#
loop_
_entity_poly.entity_id
_entity_poly.type
_entity_poly.pdbx_seq_one_letter_code
_entity_poly.pdbx_strand_id
1 'polypeptide(L)'
;MPLTVVSTIARQSLGVAYSPVFEEAIHSKKDRYWDELEGTWRAANQMMWYLKKGEDVIKAQLVSHNFYYSYDSDDEDEFEETITGVILQCDDDIPPSKRTGNVKELCKIRINREDTTFESLEEYVAENGRTLKKWDFDLKMIPSGASTEFVFSHKGEILASGKADVDFK
;
A
#
# COMPACT_ATOMS: atom_id res chain seq x y z
N MET A 1 -26.19 8.48 27.57
CA MET A 1 -26.60 8.64 26.16
C MET A 1 -26.07 7.44 25.40
N PRO A 2 -26.89 6.64 24.72
CA PRO A 2 -26.34 5.57 23.89
C PRO A 2 -25.70 6.19 22.65
N LEU A 3 -24.43 5.87 22.41
CA LEU A 3 -23.76 6.14 21.15
C LEU A 3 -24.43 5.26 20.09
N THR A 4 -25.24 5.87 19.23
CA THR A 4 -25.79 5.19 18.04
C THR A 4 -24.62 4.87 17.13
N VAL A 5 -24.18 3.61 17.14
CA VAL A 5 -23.21 3.10 16.17
C VAL A 5 -23.92 3.08 14.83
N VAL A 6 -23.72 4.13 14.03
CA VAL A 6 -24.12 4.13 12.62
C VAL A 6 -23.09 3.24 11.91
N SER A 7 -23.43 1.96 11.75
CA SER A 7 -22.63 1.05 10.91
C SER A 7 -22.57 1.66 9.52
N THR A 8 -21.36 2.04 9.12
CA THR A 8 -21.09 2.66 7.84
C THR A 8 -20.58 1.54 6.95
N ILE A 9 -21.42 1.04 6.06
CA ILE A 9 -21.07 -0.08 5.18
C ILE A 9 -20.37 0.49 3.94
N ALA A 10 -19.21 -0.08 3.61
CA ALA A 10 -18.45 0.28 2.42
C ALA A 10 -19.22 -0.03 1.14
N ARG A 11 -19.39 0.94 0.23
CA ARG A 11 -20.00 0.68 -1.08
C ARG A 11 -19.01 0.23 -2.15
N GLN A 12 -17.72 0.39 -1.88
CA GLN A 12 -16.62 0.06 -2.78
C GLN A 12 -15.49 -0.59 -1.99
N SER A 13 -14.65 -1.34 -2.69
CA SER A 13 -13.41 -1.88 -2.13
C SER A 13 -12.29 -0.89 -2.36
N LEU A 14 -11.46 -0.64 -1.33
CA LEU A 14 -10.34 0.30 -1.36
C LEU A 14 -9.05 -0.40 -1.00
N GLY A 15 -8.00 -0.13 -1.77
CA GLY A 15 -6.74 -0.82 -1.62
C GLY A 15 -5.58 -0.18 -2.36
N VAL A 16 -4.44 -0.87 -2.35
CA VAL A 16 -3.24 -0.49 -3.09
C VAL A 16 -2.74 -1.67 -3.90
N ALA A 17 -2.02 -1.38 -4.98
CA ALA A 17 -1.29 -2.39 -5.73
C ALA A 17 0.10 -2.58 -5.10
N TYR A 18 0.57 -3.82 -5.06
CA TYR A 18 1.90 -4.15 -4.57
C TYR A 18 2.46 -5.39 -5.28
N SER A 19 3.73 -5.67 -5.04
CA SER A 19 4.44 -6.81 -5.63
C SER A 19 5.10 -7.68 -4.56
N PRO A 20 4.38 -8.62 -3.92
CA PRO A 20 4.96 -9.51 -2.91
C PRO A 20 5.94 -10.51 -3.51
N VAL A 21 6.68 -11.21 -2.64
CA VAL A 21 7.44 -12.41 -3.01
C VAL A 21 6.50 -13.45 -3.66
N PHE A 22 6.97 -14.09 -4.72
CA PHE A 22 6.19 -15.03 -5.49
C PHE A 22 6.04 -16.37 -4.74
N GLU A 23 4.82 -16.67 -4.32
CA GLU A 23 4.44 -17.97 -3.78
C GLU A 23 3.61 -18.76 -4.81
N GLU A 24 4.10 -19.92 -5.27
CA GLU A 24 3.42 -20.72 -6.32
C GLU A 24 2.03 -21.22 -5.90
N ALA A 25 1.78 -21.35 -4.59
CA ALA A 25 0.48 -21.76 -4.05
C ALA A 25 -0.59 -20.66 -4.12
N ILE A 26 -0.18 -19.40 -4.23
CA ILE A 26 -1.06 -18.22 -4.14
C ILE A 26 -1.08 -17.46 -5.47
N HIS A 27 0.08 -17.28 -6.08
CA HIS A 27 0.28 -16.41 -7.23
C HIS A 27 0.32 -17.19 -8.55
N SER A 28 -0.27 -16.59 -9.59
CA SER A 28 -0.21 -17.15 -10.94
C SER A 28 1.17 -16.92 -11.55
N LYS A 29 1.70 -17.95 -12.23
CA LYS A 29 2.98 -17.86 -12.98
C LYS A 29 3.01 -16.75 -14.03
N LYS A 30 1.84 -16.29 -14.50
CA LYS A 30 1.75 -15.18 -15.46
C LYS A 30 2.12 -13.82 -14.86
N ASP A 31 1.94 -13.67 -13.55
CA ASP A 31 2.24 -12.44 -12.84
C ASP A 31 3.65 -12.49 -12.22
N ARG A 32 4.36 -13.61 -12.37
CA ARG A 32 5.71 -13.79 -11.83
C ARG A 32 6.73 -13.01 -12.66
N TYR A 33 7.55 -12.22 -11.99
CA TYR A 33 8.71 -11.57 -12.58
C TYR A 33 9.93 -11.70 -11.65
N TRP A 34 11.11 -11.62 -12.24
CA TRP A 34 12.36 -11.61 -11.48
C TRP A 34 12.70 -10.16 -11.12
N ASP A 35 12.86 -9.90 -9.83
CA ASP A 35 13.37 -8.63 -9.32
C ASP A 35 14.89 -8.67 -9.37
N GLU A 36 15.50 -7.99 -10.35
CA GLU A 36 16.96 -7.96 -10.52
C GLU A 36 17.67 -7.26 -9.36
N LEU A 37 17.01 -6.30 -8.72
CA LEU A 37 17.58 -5.52 -7.63
C LEU A 37 17.80 -6.43 -6.42
N GLU A 38 16.75 -7.12 -5.99
CA GLU A 38 16.79 -8.00 -4.82
C GLU A 38 17.19 -9.45 -5.14
N GLY A 39 17.20 -9.83 -6.41
CA GLY A 39 17.48 -11.20 -6.82
C GLY A 39 16.44 -12.19 -6.35
N THR A 40 15.16 -11.82 -6.38
CA THR A 40 14.07 -12.68 -5.92
C THR A 40 12.89 -12.70 -6.89
N TRP A 41 12.12 -13.79 -6.88
CA TRP A 41 10.89 -13.86 -7.67
C TRP A 41 9.77 -13.10 -6.97
N ARG A 42 9.14 -12.14 -7.65
CA ARG A 42 7.99 -11.38 -7.16
C ARG A 42 6.75 -11.61 -8.03
N ALA A 43 5.58 -11.30 -7.47
CA ALA A 43 4.30 -11.34 -8.18
C ALA A 43 3.80 -9.92 -8.46
N ALA A 44 3.74 -9.50 -9.72
CA ALA A 44 3.29 -8.17 -10.12
C ALA A 44 1.78 -8.02 -9.99
N ASN A 45 1.31 -6.77 -9.86
CA ASN A 45 -0.11 -6.40 -9.94
C ASN A 45 -1.01 -7.09 -8.89
N GLN A 46 -0.48 -7.43 -7.72
CA GLN A 46 -1.32 -7.95 -6.63
C GLN A 46 -2.05 -6.80 -5.94
N MET A 47 -3.25 -7.07 -5.42
CA MET A 47 -4.05 -6.09 -4.70
C MET A 47 -4.02 -6.38 -3.20
N MET A 48 -3.71 -5.34 -2.42
CA MET A 48 -3.89 -5.32 -0.97
C MET A 48 -5.13 -4.48 -0.65
N TRP A 49 -6.23 -5.14 -0.28
CA TRP A 49 -7.49 -4.48 0.06
C TRP A 49 -7.54 -4.16 1.55
N TYR A 50 -7.71 -2.89 1.88
CA TYR A 50 -7.89 -2.40 3.25
C TYR A 50 -9.35 -2.43 3.70
N LEU A 51 -10.24 -2.21 2.74
CA LEU A 51 -11.68 -2.25 2.91
C LEU A 51 -12.27 -2.96 1.71
N LYS A 52 -13.14 -3.94 1.93
CA LYS A 52 -13.91 -4.56 0.86
C LYS A 52 -15.34 -4.04 0.87
N LYS A 53 -15.95 -3.98 -0.30
CA LYS A 53 -17.36 -3.65 -0.44
C LYS A 53 -18.21 -4.55 0.46
N GLY A 54 -19.14 -3.96 1.19
CA GLY A 54 -19.99 -4.65 2.16
C GLY A 54 -19.36 -4.84 3.55
N GLU A 55 -18.08 -4.50 3.76
CA GLU A 55 -17.47 -4.54 5.08
C GLU A 55 -17.86 -3.33 5.95
N ASP A 56 -17.87 -3.56 7.26
CA ASP A 56 -18.05 -2.50 8.25
C ASP A 56 -16.75 -1.70 8.38
N VAL A 57 -16.86 -0.42 8.05
CA VAL A 57 -15.74 0.52 8.02
C VAL A 57 -15.06 0.67 9.39
N ILE A 58 -15.79 0.48 10.50
CA ILE A 58 -15.22 0.54 11.86
C ILE A 58 -14.31 -0.65 12.11
N LYS A 59 -14.63 -1.84 11.57
CA LYS A 59 -13.76 -3.02 11.68
C LYS A 59 -12.50 -2.88 10.85
N ALA A 60 -12.59 -2.21 9.70
CA ALA A 60 -11.46 -1.92 8.83
C ALA A 60 -10.45 -0.90 9.40
N GLN A 61 -10.85 -0.10 10.42
CA GLN A 61 -9.98 0.88 11.11
C GLN A 61 -8.68 0.29 11.68
N LEU A 62 -8.63 -1.02 11.87
CA LEU A 62 -7.48 -1.75 12.42
C LEU A 62 -6.51 -2.25 11.35
N VAL A 63 -6.81 -2.05 10.06
CA VAL A 63 -5.98 -2.58 8.97
C VAL A 63 -4.83 -1.61 8.69
N SER A 64 -3.62 -2.05 9.05
CA SER A 64 -2.36 -1.41 8.73
C SER A 64 -1.48 -2.44 8.04
N HIS A 65 -0.85 -2.05 6.93
CA HIS A 65 0.12 -2.90 6.25
C HIS A 65 1.43 -2.15 6.10
N ASN A 66 2.51 -2.90 6.28
CA ASN A 66 3.86 -2.42 6.08
C ASN A 66 4.31 -2.74 4.66
N PHE A 67 4.97 -1.77 4.04
CA PHE A 67 5.58 -1.87 2.73
C PHE A 67 7.01 -1.34 2.80
N TYR A 68 7.77 -1.57 1.75
CA TYR A 68 9.09 -0.98 1.62
C TYR A 68 9.43 -0.72 0.16
N TYR A 69 10.38 0.20 -0.03
CA TYR A 69 11.14 0.34 -1.26
C TYR A 69 12.58 -0.06 -1.00
N SER A 70 13.18 -0.68 -2.00
CA SER A 70 14.58 -1.09 -2.01
C SER A 70 15.32 -0.24 -3.04
N TYR A 71 16.55 0.14 -2.72
CA TYR A 71 17.43 0.95 -3.56
C TYR A 71 18.80 0.29 -3.61
N ASP A 72 19.49 0.40 -4.74
CA ASP A 72 20.89 -0.05 -4.81
C ASP A 72 21.75 0.84 -3.90
N SER A 73 22.55 0.24 -3.01
CA SER A 73 23.41 1.02 -2.09
C SER A 73 24.43 1.88 -2.82
N ASP A 74 24.80 1.50 -4.05
CA ASP A 74 25.77 2.22 -4.87
C ASP A 74 25.11 3.27 -5.81
N ASP A 75 23.78 3.40 -5.80
CA ASP A 75 23.02 4.31 -6.68
C ASP A 75 22.02 5.19 -5.89
N GLU A 76 22.53 6.32 -5.37
CA GLU A 76 21.71 7.30 -4.64
C GLU A 76 20.74 8.07 -5.57
N ASP A 77 21.01 8.13 -6.88
CA ASP A 77 20.22 8.91 -7.82
C ASP A 77 18.79 8.33 -8.00
N GLU A 78 18.58 7.06 -7.65
CA GLU A 78 17.25 6.43 -7.61
C GLU A 78 16.39 6.87 -6.41
N PHE A 79 16.98 7.50 -5.39
CA PHE A 79 16.27 7.91 -4.19
C PHE A 79 15.57 9.27 -4.36
N GLU A 80 14.25 9.23 -4.58
CA GLU A 80 13.44 10.45 -4.71
C GLU A 80 12.97 11.02 -3.36
N GLU A 81 13.13 12.31 -3.11
CA GLU A 81 12.62 12.96 -1.88
C GLU A 81 11.08 12.90 -1.78
N THR A 82 10.38 12.78 -2.90
CA THR A 82 8.93 12.66 -2.96
C THR A 82 8.55 11.37 -3.68
N ILE A 83 7.66 10.58 -3.08
CA ILE A 83 7.01 9.46 -3.76
C ILE A 83 5.49 9.68 -3.86
N THR A 84 4.84 8.93 -4.75
CA THR A 84 3.37 8.99 -4.91
C THR A 84 2.73 7.65 -4.57
N GLY A 85 1.96 7.61 -3.48
CA GLY A 85 1.06 6.49 -3.18
C GLY A 85 -0.21 6.58 -4.02
N VAL A 86 -0.67 5.46 -4.60
CA VAL A 86 -1.90 5.42 -5.39
C VAL A 86 -2.93 4.57 -4.66
N ILE A 87 -4.06 5.18 -4.32
CA ILE A 87 -5.22 4.47 -3.77
C ILE A 87 -6.10 4.02 -4.92
N LEU A 88 -6.45 2.75 -4.91
CA LEU A 88 -7.24 2.07 -5.92
C LEU A 88 -8.61 1.71 -5.35
N GLN A 89 -9.62 1.76 -6.22
CA GLN A 89 -10.98 1.36 -5.91
C GLN A 89 -11.51 0.28 -6.85
N CYS A 90 -12.46 -0.51 -6.37
CA CYS A 90 -13.21 -1.47 -7.17
C CYS A 90 -14.68 -1.56 -6.73
N ASP A 91 -15.58 -1.55 -7.71
CA ASP A 91 -17.04 -1.60 -7.52
C ASP A 91 -17.60 -3.04 -7.47
N ASP A 92 -16.78 -4.04 -7.81
CA ASP A 92 -17.19 -5.44 -7.85
C ASP A 92 -17.59 -5.93 -6.44
N ASP A 93 -18.61 -6.79 -6.36
CA ASP A 93 -19.07 -7.37 -5.09
C ASP A 93 -18.00 -8.24 -4.41
N ILE A 94 -17.15 -8.87 -5.23
CA ILE A 94 -15.98 -9.61 -4.78
C ILE A 94 -14.78 -8.98 -5.50
N PRO A 95 -13.98 -8.13 -4.83
CA PRO A 95 -12.86 -7.47 -5.47
C PRO A 95 -11.78 -8.50 -5.86
N PRO A 96 -11.15 -8.35 -7.02
CA PRO A 96 -10.14 -9.30 -7.49
C PRO A 96 -8.88 -9.22 -6.60
N SER A 97 -8.18 -10.34 -6.43
CA SER A 97 -6.88 -10.37 -5.74
C SER A 97 -5.75 -9.70 -6.54
N LYS A 98 -6.01 -9.33 -7.79
CA LYS A 98 -5.07 -8.72 -8.72
C LYS A 98 -5.65 -7.47 -9.35
N ARG A 99 -4.80 -6.54 -9.79
CA ARG A 99 -5.21 -5.36 -10.52
C ARG A 99 -5.73 -5.80 -11.89
N THR A 100 -7.02 -5.59 -12.13
CA THR A 100 -7.70 -5.84 -13.41
C THR A 100 -8.22 -4.52 -13.99
N GLY A 101 -8.82 -4.55 -15.17
CA GLY A 101 -9.45 -3.36 -15.77
C GLY A 101 -10.61 -2.76 -14.95
N ASN A 102 -11.16 -3.52 -14.00
CA ASN A 102 -12.21 -3.05 -13.09
C ASN A 102 -11.66 -2.24 -11.90
N VAL A 103 -10.35 -2.32 -11.65
CA VAL A 103 -9.68 -1.60 -10.56
C VAL A 103 -9.23 -0.24 -11.08
N LYS A 104 -9.77 0.83 -10.51
CA LYS A 104 -9.53 2.22 -10.95
C LYS A 104 -8.73 2.99 -9.92
N GLU A 105 -8.00 3.99 -10.38
CA GLU A 105 -7.34 4.95 -9.48
C GLU A 105 -8.40 5.87 -8.86
N LEU A 106 -8.44 5.92 -7.53
CA LEU A 106 -9.31 6.81 -6.78
C LEU A 106 -8.60 8.13 -6.48
N CYS A 107 -7.42 8.05 -5.86
CA CYS A 107 -6.61 9.23 -5.56
C CYS A 107 -5.12 8.92 -5.50
N LYS A 108 -4.32 9.99 -5.53
CA LYS A 108 -2.86 9.95 -5.40
C LYS A 108 -2.47 10.76 -4.16
N ILE A 109 -1.58 10.21 -3.36
CA ILE A 109 -1.10 10.78 -2.11
C ILE A 109 0.38 11.04 -2.29
N ARG A 110 0.75 12.32 -2.27
CA ARG A 110 2.14 12.75 -2.34
C ARG A 110 2.76 12.58 -0.96
N ILE A 111 3.84 11.81 -0.87
CA ILE A 111 4.54 11.50 0.37
C ILE A 111 5.91 12.17 0.26
N ASN A 112 6.15 13.14 1.13
CA ASN A 112 7.43 13.82 1.23
C ASN A 112 8.29 13.09 2.27
N ARG A 113 9.55 12.88 1.94
CA ARG A 113 10.55 12.17 2.76
C ARG A 113 11.73 13.08 3.09
N GLU A 114 11.49 14.40 3.21
CA GLU A 114 12.55 15.40 3.43
C GLU A 114 13.40 15.12 4.68
N ASP A 115 12.81 14.51 5.71
CA ASP A 115 13.52 14.12 6.94
C ASP A 115 14.25 12.77 6.81
N THR A 116 14.15 12.08 5.67
CA THR A 116 14.82 10.80 5.39
C THR A 116 15.88 11.00 4.32
N THR A 117 17.15 10.83 4.68
CA THR A 117 18.25 10.81 3.72
C THR A 117 18.54 9.39 3.26
N PHE A 118 19.07 9.23 2.04
CA PHE A 118 19.51 7.93 1.53
C PHE A 118 20.54 7.25 2.45
N GLU A 119 21.45 8.02 3.03
CA GLU A 119 22.45 7.53 4.01
C GLU A 119 21.82 6.95 5.28
N SER A 120 20.64 7.42 5.68
CA SER A 120 19.95 7.00 6.91
C SER A 120 19.14 5.71 6.78
N LEU A 121 19.01 5.18 5.56
CA LEU A 121 18.23 3.98 5.27
C LEU A 121 18.90 2.72 5.83
N GLU A 122 18.09 1.71 6.15
CA GLU A 122 18.60 0.43 6.64
C GLU A 122 19.28 -0.33 5.50
N GLU A 123 20.57 -0.63 5.65
CA GLU A 123 21.31 -1.49 4.71
C GLU A 123 21.05 -2.98 4.99
N TYR A 124 20.87 -3.75 3.92
CA TYR A 124 20.74 -5.19 3.97
C TYR A 124 21.39 -5.84 2.74
N VAL A 125 21.68 -7.13 2.84
CA VAL A 125 22.21 -7.92 1.72
C VAL A 125 21.07 -8.74 1.11
N ALA A 126 20.82 -8.52 -0.17
CA ALA A 126 19.81 -9.21 -0.95
C ALA A 126 20.21 -10.66 -1.30
N GLU A 127 19.27 -11.47 -1.84
CA GLU A 127 19.52 -12.88 -2.17
C GLU A 127 20.59 -13.05 -3.27
N ASN A 128 20.73 -12.06 -4.15
CA ASN A 128 21.80 -12.00 -5.16
C ASN A 128 23.17 -11.55 -4.61
N GLY A 129 23.28 -11.24 -3.32
CA GLY A 129 24.51 -10.76 -2.67
C GLY A 129 24.80 -9.28 -2.84
N ARG A 130 23.90 -8.49 -3.45
CA ARG A 130 24.01 -7.03 -3.51
C ARG A 130 23.70 -6.40 -2.17
N THR A 131 24.39 -5.33 -1.83
CA THR A 131 24.02 -4.47 -0.71
C THR A 131 22.98 -3.50 -1.19
N LEU A 132 21.83 -3.48 -0.52
CA LEU A 132 20.71 -2.60 -0.83
C LEU A 132 20.34 -1.78 0.39
N LYS A 133 19.66 -0.66 0.16
CA LYS A 133 19.04 0.16 1.19
C LYS A 133 17.53 0.01 1.17
N LYS A 134 16.94 -0.11 2.35
CA LYS A 134 15.50 -0.28 2.53
C LYS A 134 14.91 0.94 3.18
N TRP A 135 13.83 1.45 2.58
CA TRP A 135 12.94 2.42 3.20
C TRP A 135 11.57 1.78 3.41
N ASP A 136 11.27 1.42 4.66
CA ASP A 136 9.98 0.89 5.08
C ASP A 136 8.96 2.00 5.34
N PHE A 137 7.67 1.69 5.21
CA PHE A 137 6.61 2.59 5.62
C PHE A 137 5.33 1.80 5.92
N ASP A 138 4.53 2.32 6.83
CA ASP A 138 3.21 1.80 7.13
C ASP A 138 2.17 2.64 6.41
N LEU A 139 1.26 1.97 5.73
CA LEU A 139 0.05 2.56 5.21
C LEU A 139 -1.14 2.04 6.02
N LYS A 140 -1.87 2.99 6.62
CA LYS A 140 -3.04 2.72 7.44
C LYS A 140 -4.26 3.40 6.86
N MET A 141 -5.39 2.70 6.91
CA MET A 141 -6.69 3.26 6.58
C MET A 141 -7.42 3.68 7.85
N ILE A 142 -7.87 4.94 7.91
CA ILE A 142 -8.61 5.51 9.04
C ILE A 142 -9.96 6.03 8.54
N PRO A 143 -11.08 5.51 9.04
CA PRO A 143 -12.38 6.04 8.68
C PRO A 143 -12.64 7.39 9.35
N SER A 144 -13.17 8.34 8.58
CA SER A 144 -13.42 9.71 9.03
C SER A 144 -14.82 10.16 8.58
N GLY A 145 -15.84 9.70 9.33
CA GLY A 145 -17.24 10.02 9.08
C GLY A 145 -17.70 9.56 7.69
N ALA A 146 -17.95 10.53 6.79
CA ALA A 146 -18.36 10.28 5.41
C ALA A 146 -17.19 10.08 4.42
N SER A 147 -15.94 10.05 4.90
CA SER A 147 -14.76 9.80 4.08
C SER A 147 -13.82 8.76 4.72
N THR A 148 -12.83 8.31 3.96
CA THR A 148 -11.71 7.51 4.48
C THR A 148 -10.42 8.28 4.30
N GLU A 149 -9.56 8.27 5.31
CA GLU A 149 -8.23 8.84 5.25
C GLU A 149 -7.18 7.72 5.20
N PHE A 150 -6.25 7.82 4.26
CA PHE A 150 -5.08 6.97 4.19
C PHE A 150 -3.90 7.73 4.78
N VAL A 151 -3.25 7.13 5.77
CA VAL A 151 -2.12 7.71 6.49
C VAL A 151 -0.88 6.89 6.20
N PHE A 152 0.16 7.58 5.71
CA PHE A 152 1.50 7.04 5.52
C PHE A 152 2.37 7.44 6.70
N SER A 153 3.02 6.48 7.32
CA SER A 153 3.97 6.72 8.41
C SER A 153 5.26 5.96 8.21
N HIS A 154 6.37 6.55 8.62
CA HIS A 154 7.70 5.92 8.66
C HIS A 154 8.22 5.99 10.09
N LYS A 155 8.66 4.85 10.66
CA LYS A 155 9.16 4.78 12.06
C LYS A 155 8.19 5.37 13.11
N GLY A 156 6.89 5.31 12.84
CA GLY A 156 5.84 5.85 13.71
C GLY A 156 5.52 7.34 13.51
N GLU A 157 6.27 8.05 12.66
CA GLU A 157 6.01 9.45 12.31
C GLU A 157 5.14 9.52 11.05
N ILE A 158 4.12 10.38 11.06
CA ILE A 158 3.21 10.55 9.92
C ILE A 158 3.89 11.43 8.88
N LEU A 159 4.10 10.89 7.68
CA LEU A 159 4.72 11.61 6.56
C LEU A 159 3.69 12.27 5.64
N ALA A 160 2.54 11.62 5.45
CA ALA A 160 1.47 12.15 4.62
C ALA A 160 0.12 11.55 5.01
N SER A 161 -0.95 12.29 4.73
CA SER A 161 -2.29 11.74 4.69
C SER A 161 -3.03 12.20 3.44
N GLY A 162 -3.94 11.36 2.96
CA GLY A 162 -4.81 11.67 1.84
C GLY A 162 -6.23 11.21 2.11
N LYS A 163 -7.19 12.10 1.83
CA LYS A 163 -8.61 11.76 1.93
C LYS A 163 -9.09 11.13 0.63
N ALA A 164 -9.65 9.96 0.75
CA ALA A 164 -10.49 9.32 -0.24
C ALA A 164 -11.95 9.64 0.11
N ASP A 165 -12.67 10.29 -0.81
CA ASP A 165 -14.12 10.41 -0.69
C ASP A 165 -14.70 9.01 -0.89
N VAL A 166 -15.49 8.53 0.07
CA VAL A 166 -16.04 7.18 0.04
C VAL A 166 -17.53 7.27 0.22
N ASP A 167 -18.27 6.83 -0.78
CA ASP A 167 -19.72 6.73 -0.68
C ASP A 167 -20.10 5.65 0.35
N PHE A 168 -20.83 6.05 1.39
CA PHE A 168 -21.32 5.16 2.43
C PHE A 168 -22.83 5.07 2.47
N LYS A 169 -23.38 3.91 2.83
CA LYS A 169 -24.83 3.69 2.96
C LYS A 169 -25.29 3.82 4.41
#